data_AF-A0AA40CTK8-F1
#
_entry.id   AF-A0AA40CTK8-F1
#
_cell.length_a   1.000
_cell.length_b   1.000
_cell.length_c   1.000
_cell.angle_alpha   90.00
_cell.angle_beta   90.00
_cell.angle_gamma   90.00
#
_symmetry.space_group_name_H-M   'P 1'
#
loop_
_entity.id
_entity.type
_entity.pdbx_description
1 polymer ?
#
loop_
_entity_poly.entity_id
_entity_poly.type
_entity_poly.pdbx_seq_one_letter_code
_entity_poly.pdbx_strand_id
1 'polypeptide(L)'
;MPIEALQRVDADSVLVFLSANEIAYNTKVDDPWYSSHTPYFEVEAGGSGDPSQNQTNMSYFRDEPASVLGCTIQEQICNPRLPEDRRCTPLAGAYDRDANAAKLVESEEERFALEWQLWALFYMSTELWVILRTLGSASLASGDSLYDGIQQGLPDNQWQLDVERWHSIMLATLQGQAVDVAEGPPDAKLRAELAKPSNKRERELCKRQRILSTAHSNFSVFFLAFIFTTGGLIILLSWFLETIVAFFQKRRNLDSYSRLEWCTNETLQLQRLAHEELGMGKWEGCDEDVPVTEKGERLAVLDVSDLKHPRLRARPLGWEEMAAAVVEEEGNGGEGNEGIDTGSNTDDGSGGKKGTRCSVEAVEQDGRVSPLSTFAAPRLDDEDSLRAAAIAVASNVNRSDLGTGGSGEHGA
;
A
#
# COMPACT_ATOMS: atom_id res chain seq x y z
N MET A 1 -14.52 36.56 30.63
CA MET A 1 -13.60 35.62 31.28
C MET A 1 -13.50 35.92 32.76
N PRO A 2 -13.66 34.92 33.64
CA PRO A 2 -13.90 35.12 35.08
C PRO A 2 -12.65 35.41 35.92
N ILE A 3 -11.45 35.09 35.45
CA ILE A 3 -10.17 35.34 36.15
C ILE A 3 -9.19 36.07 35.24
N GLU A 4 -8.31 36.88 35.82
CA GLU A 4 -7.35 37.73 35.09
C GLU A 4 -6.42 36.90 34.19
N ALA A 5 -5.97 35.74 34.65
CA ALA A 5 -5.14 34.83 33.85
C ALA A 5 -5.79 34.36 32.53
N LEU A 6 -7.13 34.39 32.46
CA LEU A 6 -7.90 34.05 31.24
C LEU A 6 -8.34 35.29 30.46
N GLN A 7 -8.03 36.51 30.92
CA GLN A 7 -8.34 37.76 30.22
C GLN A 7 -7.20 38.11 29.24
N ARG A 8 -7.07 37.30 28.19
CA ARG A 8 -6.09 37.50 27.11
C ARG A 8 -6.80 38.06 25.88
N VAL A 9 -6.27 39.17 25.36
CA VAL A 9 -6.80 39.84 24.15
C VAL A 9 -6.11 39.35 22.87
N ASP A 10 -4.99 38.64 23.01
CA ASP A 10 -4.12 38.14 21.97
C ASP A 10 -4.25 36.62 21.76
N ALA A 11 -5.35 36.02 22.21
CA ALA A 11 -5.53 34.57 22.17
C ALA A 11 -7.00 34.18 22.11
N ASP A 12 -7.30 33.08 21.42
CA ASP A 12 -8.57 32.40 21.57
C ASP A 12 -8.54 31.54 22.83
N SER A 13 -9.65 31.48 23.55
CA SER A 13 -9.70 30.79 24.83
C SER A 13 -10.79 29.74 24.84
N VAL A 14 -10.44 28.53 25.25
CA VAL A 14 -11.33 27.36 25.32
C VAL A 14 -11.37 26.88 26.77
N LEU A 15 -12.59 26.66 27.28
CA LEU A 15 -12.81 26.04 28.57
C LEU A 15 -13.24 24.58 28.36
N VAL A 16 -12.48 23.66 28.92
CA VAL A 16 -12.72 22.21 28.80
C VAL A 16 -13.20 21.69 30.14
N PHE A 17 -14.42 21.17 30.16
CA PHE A 17 -15.03 20.60 31.36
C PHE A 17 -14.83 19.09 31.35
N LEU A 18 -14.10 18.58 32.32
CA LEU A 18 -14.00 17.15 32.54
C LEU A 18 -15.08 16.73 33.53
N SER A 19 -16.14 16.10 33.01
CA SER A 19 -17.22 15.50 33.80
C SER A 19 -17.13 13.98 33.70
N ALA A 20 -16.52 13.34 34.70
CA ALA A 20 -16.25 11.90 34.69
C ALA A 20 -17.40 11.05 35.27
N ASN A 21 -18.54 11.66 35.64
CA ASN A 21 -19.73 11.00 36.20
C ASN A 21 -19.37 9.82 37.13
N GLU A 22 -19.64 8.58 36.73
CA GLU A 22 -19.49 7.36 37.54
C GLU A 22 -18.12 6.65 37.39
N ILE A 23 -17.08 7.34 36.90
CA ILE A 23 -15.74 6.75 36.77
C ILE A 23 -15.07 6.65 38.15
N ALA A 24 -14.70 5.43 38.52
CA ALA A 24 -13.95 5.13 39.74
C ALA A 24 -12.46 4.97 39.45
N TYR A 25 -11.59 5.32 40.39
CA TYR A 25 -10.14 5.20 40.27
C TYR A 25 -9.63 4.11 41.20
N ASN A 26 -8.79 3.18 40.74
CA ASN A 26 -8.28 2.12 41.61
C ASN A 26 -7.11 2.55 42.52
N THR A 27 -6.58 3.75 42.30
CA THR A 27 -5.61 4.42 43.17
C THR A 27 -6.02 5.87 43.34
N LYS A 28 -5.43 6.55 44.33
CA LYS A 28 -5.51 8.01 44.40
C LYS A 28 -4.81 8.63 43.20
N VAL A 29 -5.29 9.79 42.76
CA VAL A 29 -4.69 10.56 41.67
C VAL A 29 -4.48 12.00 42.14
N ASP A 30 -3.22 12.42 42.16
CA ASP A 30 -2.78 13.76 42.56
C ASP A 30 -2.78 14.78 41.41
N ASP A 31 -3.11 14.35 40.18
CA ASP A 31 -3.23 15.24 39.02
C ASP A 31 -4.31 16.32 39.26
N PRO A 32 -4.00 17.62 39.08
CA PRO A 32 -4.93 18.71 39.40
C PRO A 32 -6.26 18.69 38.63
N TRP A 33 -6.30 18.09 37.43
CA TRP A 33 -7.50 18.03 36.60
C TRP A 33 -8.31 16.76 36.86
N TYR A 34 -7.65 15.65 37.20
CA TYR A 34 -8.27 14.34 37.48
C TYR A 34 -8.48 14.04 38.98
N SER A 35 -8.01 14.91 39.87
CA SER A 35 -7.95 14.77 41.34
C SER A 35 -8.98 13.81 41.94
N SER A 36 -8.49 12.72 42.52
CA SER A 36 -9.32 11.68 43.16
C SER A 36 -8.69 11.17 44.45
N HIS A 37 -9.21 11.62 45.58
CA HIS A 37 -8.74 11.22 46.91
C HIS A 37 -9.87 10.68 47.79
N THR A 38 -11.12 10.91 47.39
CA THR A 38 -12.31 10.54 48.14
C THR A 38 -12.58 9.04 48.00
N PRO A 39 -12.58 8.24 49.09
CA PRO A 39 -12.88 6.81 49.01
C PRO A 39 -14.31 6.55 48.52
N TYR A 40 -14.51 5.56 47.64
CA TYR A 40 -15.81 5.28 47.01
C TYR A 40 -16.39 3.92 47.41
N PHE A 41 -15.77 2.82 46.97
CA PHE A 41 -16.16 1.45 47.33
C PHE A 41 -14.96 0.52 47.32
N GLU A 42 -15.04 -0.58 48.07
CA GLU A 42 -14.05 -1.64 48.05
C GLU A 42 -14.33 -2.62 46.92
N VAL A 43 -13.32 -2.87 46.08
CA VAL A 43 -13.33 -3.90 45.04
C VAL A 43 -12.65 -5.13 45.60
N GLU A 44 -13.33 -6.27 45.58
CA GLU A 44 -12.68 -7.56 45.84
C GLU A 44 -11.72 -7.87 44.68
N ALA A 45 -10.41 -7.75 44.92
CA ALA A 45 -9.41 -8.19 43.96
C ALA A 45 -9.48 -9.72 43.92
N GLY A 46 -9.84 -10.28 42.76
CA GLY A 46 -10.10 -11.71 42.59
C GLY A 46 -8.96 -12.59 43.13
N GLY A 47 -9.19 -13.19 44.30
CA GLY A 47 -8.29 -14.12 44.97
C GLY A 47 -8.91 -15.52 44.97
N SER A 48 -8.39 -16.39 44.11
CA SER A 48 -8.37 -17.87 44.21
C SER A 48 -9.46 -18.63 44.98
N GLY A 49 -10.76 -18.27 44.94
CA GLY A 49 -11.84 -19.04 45.59
C GLY A 49 -11.65 -19.33 47.09
N ASP A 50 -10.66 -18.69 47.72
CA ASP A 50 -10.27 -18.85 49.12
C ASP A 50 -10.58 -17.51 49.82
N PRO A 51 -11.64 -17.46 50.66
CA PRO A 51 -12.06 -16.23 51.33
C PRO A 51 -10.98 -15.61 52.22
N SER A 52 -9.95 -16.37 52.59
CA SER A 52 -8.83 -15.90 53.42
C SER A 52 -7.77 -15.10 52.65
N GLN A 53 -7.84 -15.09 51.31
CA GLN A 53 -6.95 -14.33 50.43
C GLN A 53 -7.68 -13.27 49.61
N ASN A 54 -8.93 -12.95 49.94
CA ASN A 54 -9.64 -11.83 49.34
C ASN A 54 -8.95 -10.52 49.77
N GLN A 55 -8.12 -9.97 48.88
CA GLN A 55 -7.56 -8.65 49.04
C GLN A 55 -8.60 -7.64 48.56
N THR A 56 -9.10 -6.77 49.44
CA THR A 56 -9.94 -5.65 49.03
C THR A 56 -9.05 -4.47 48.63
N ASN A 57 -9.28 -3.94 47.43
CA ASN A 57 -8.67 -2.70 46.97
C ASN A 57 -9.71 -1.59 47.08
N MET A 58 -9.36 -0.48 47.73
CA MET A 58 -10.23 0.69 47.81
C MET A 58 -10.20 1.43 46.48
N SER A 59 -11.38 1.66 45.89
CA SER A 59 -11.56 2.59 44.78
C SER A 59 -11.82 4.01 45.30
N TYR A 60 -11.43 5.01 44.51
CA TYR A 60 -11.55 6.42 44.79
C TYR A 60 -12.47 7.09 43.78
N PHE A 61 -13.20 8.09 44.23
CA PHE A 61 -14.01 8.98 43.42
C PHE A 61 -13.32 10.33 43.28
N ARG A 62 -13.71 11.11 42.28
CA ARG A 62 -13.19 12.46 42.09
C ARG A 62 -13.56 13.36 43.25
N ASP A 63 -12.69 14.31 43.53
CA ASP A 63 -12.91 15.27 44.61
C ASP A 63 -13.95 16.32 44.23
N GLU A 64 -14.01 16.68 42.93
CA GLU A 64 -14.97 17.63 42.39
C GLU A 64 -15.85 17.00 41.30
N PRO A 65 -17.15 17.33 41.22
CA PRO A 65 -18.07 16.75 40.25
C PRO A 65 -17.70 17.10 38.81
N ALA A 66 -17.12 18.29 38.59
CA ALA A 66 -16.55 18.71 37.32
C ALA A 66 -15.31 19.60 37.56
N SER A 67 -14.24 19.33 36.82
CA SER A 67 -13.01 20.13 36.83
C SER A 67 -12.85 20.85 35.49
N VAL A 68 -12.40 22.10 35.52
CA VAL A 68 -12.32 22.96 34.34
C VAL A 68 -10.87 23.27 34.02
N LEU A 69 -10.46 22.96 32.79
CA LEU A 69 -9.18 23.34 32.22
C LEU A 69 -9.39 24.54 31.27
N GLY A 70 -8.62 25.60 31.46
CA GLY A 70 -8.61 26.75 30.57
C GLY A 70 -7.41 26.72 29.63
N CYS A 71 -7.65 26.66 28.32
CA CYS A 71 -6.62 26.67 27.30
C CYS A 71 -6.65 28.00 26.53
N THR A 72 -5.50 28.64 26.36
CA THR A 72 -5.33 29.78 25.45
C THR A 72 -4.54 29.36 24.23
N ILE A 73 -5.08 29.64 23.04
CA ILE A 73 -4.50 29.27 21.76
C ILE A 73 -4.03 30.54 21.06
N GLN A 74 -2.78 30.54 20.61
CA GLN A 74 -2.18 31.63 19.87
C GLN A 74 -1.49 31.07 18.63
N GLU A 75 -1.62 31.79 17.53
CA GLU A 75 -1.10 31.40 16.25
C GLU A 75 -0.40 32.58 15.58
N GLN A 76 0.60 32.26 14.76
CA GLN A 76 1.28 33.25 13.93
C GLN A 76 1.66 32.61 12.60
N ILE A 77 1.69 33.43 11.56
CA ILE A 77 2.13 33.04 10.22
C ILE A 77 3.48 33.71 9.97
N CYS A 78 4.41 32.98 9.36
CA CYS A 78 5.74 33.48 9.06
C CYS A 78 6.04 33.37 7.55
N ASN A 79 6.56 34.45 6.96
CA ASN A 79 7.09 34.46 5.61
C ASN A 79 8.62 34.43 5.64
N PRO A 80 9.28 33.31 5.29
CA PRO A 80 10.73 33.16 5.41
C PRO A 80 11.53 34.07 4.46
N ARG A 81 10.89 34.73 3.50
CA ARG A 81 11.54 35.69 2.58
C ARG A 81 11.79 37.05 3.22
N LEU A 82 11.09 37.35 4.31
CA LEU A 82 11.18 38.64 5.00
C LEU A 82 12.30 38.65 6.06
N PRO A 83 12.84 39.85 6.37
CA PRO A 83 13.81 40.03 7.46
C PRO A 83 13.16 39.69 8.81
N GLU A 84 13.98 39.33 9.80
CA GLU A 84 13.52 38.77 11.08
C GLU A 84 12.52 39.64 11.83
N ASP A 85 12.67 40.96 11.77
CA ASP A 85 11.81 41.95 12.41
C ASP A 85 10.39 42.02 11.83
N ARG A 86 10.20 41.54 10.59
CA ARG A 86 8.91 41.52 9.89
C ARG A 86 8.55 40.14 9.35
N ARG A 87 9.25 39.09 9.81
CA ARG A 87 9.11 37.73 9.30
C ARG A 87 7.76 37.12 9.64
N CYS A 88 7.22 37.44 10.82
CA CYS A 88 6.02 36.80 11.34
C CYS A 88 4.97 37.84 11.74
N THR A 89 3.70 37.43 11.73
CA THR A 89 2.63 38.16 12.41
C THR A 89 2.86 38.12 13.92
N PRO A 90 2.27 39.05 14.70
CA PRO A 90 2.17 38.83 16.14
C PRO A 90 1.42 37.51 16.42
N LEU A 91 1.73 36.89 17.57
CA LEU A 91 0.90 35.83 18.13
C LEU A 91 -0.48 36.41 18.46
N ALA A 92 -1.51 35.81 17.90
CA ALA A 92 -2.89 36.26 18.08
C ALA A 92 -3.87 35.08 17.99
N GLY A 93 -5.15 35.31 18.27
CA GLY A 93 -6.22 34.34 17.94
C GLY A 93 -6.38 34.18 16.42
N ALA A 94 -7.15 33.19 15.98
CA ALA A 94 -7.29 32.80 14.57
C ALA A 94 -7.79 33.96 13.67
N TYR A 95 -8.77 34.74 14.15
CA TYR A 95 -9.29 35.90 13.40
C TYR A 95 -8.24 37.00 13.24
N ASP A 96 -7.52 37.33 14.31
CA ASP A 96 -6.49 38.36 14.28
C ASP A 96 -5.26 37.90 13.49
N ARG A 97 -4.92 36.60 13.53
CA ARG A 97 -3.90 35.98 12.68
C ARG A 97 -4.21 36.25 11.21
N ASP A 98 -5.43 35.98 10.76
CA ASP A 98 -5.84 36.18 9.36
C ASP A 98 -5.83 37.67 8.96
N ALA A 99 -6.33 38.54 9.83
CA ALA A 99 -6.27 39.98 9.62
C ALA A 99 -4.82 40.50 9.52
N ASN A 100 -3.89 39.91 10.27
CA ASN A 100 -2.47 40.27 10.23
C ASN A 100 -1.71 39.61 9.07
N ALA A 101 -2.20 38.52 8.49
CA ALA A 101 -1.51 37.77 7.42
C ALA A 101 -1.24 38.63 6.18
N ALA A 102 -2.14 39.57 5.85
CA ALA A 102 -1.97 40.50 4.73
C ALA A 102 -0.72 41.39 4.86
N LYS A 103 -0.16 41.56 6.07
CA LYS A 103 1.06 42.35 6.31
C LYS A 103 2.35 41.63 5.88
N LEU A 104 2.27 40.33 5.58
CA LEU A 104 3.42 39.49 5.21
C LEU A 104 3.69 39.45 3.70
N VAL A 105 2.87 40.12 2.90
CA VAL A 105 2.87 40.04 1.44
C VAL A 105 2.76 41.46 0.87
N GLU A 106 3.45 41.70 -0.24
CA GLU A 106 3.47 43.04 -0.87
C GLU A 106 2.62 43.08 -2.14
N SER A 107 2.57 41.96 -2.89
CA SER A 107 1.83 41.84 -4.13
C SER A 107 0.40 41.36 -3.90
N GLU A 108 -0.55 41.88 -4.69
CA GLU A 108 -1.92 41.37 -4.74
C GLU A 108 -1.96 39.89 -5.15
N GLU A 109 -1.00 39.43 -5.97
CA GLU A 109 -0.83 38.03 -6.33
C GLU A 109 -0.51 37.14 -5.13
N GLU A 110 0.44 37.58 -4.31
CA GLU A 110 0.84 36.87 -3.09
C GLU A 110 -0.26 36.92 -2.04
N ARG A 111 -0.97 38.04 -1.90
CA ARG A 111 -2.09 38.18 -0.96
C ARG A 111 -3.19 37.17 -1.25
N PHE A 112 -3.65 37.09 -2.49
CA PHE A 112 -4.65 36.10 -2.88
C PHE A 112 -4.16 34.65 -2.68
N ALA A 113 -2.90 34.37 -3.02
CA ALA A 113 -2.35 33.03 -2.85
C ALA A 113 -2.27 32.64 -1.37
N LEU A 114 -1.90 33.59 -0.51
CA LEU A 114 -1.87 33.42 0.94
C LEU A 114 -3.29 33.22 1.50
N GLU A 115 -4.24 34.09 1.15
CA GLU A 115 -5.65 33.97 1.55
C GLU A 115 -6.24 32.63 1.13
N TRP A 116 -6.02 32.21 -0.12
CA TRP A 116 -6.44 30.91 -0.62
C TRP A 116 -5.81 29.76 0.17
N GLN A 117 -4.52 29.86 0.50
CA GLN A 117 -3.82 28.82 1.25
C GLN A 117 -4.28 28.76 2.70
N LEU A 118 -4.52 29.90 3.35
CA LEU A 118 -5.05 29.96 4.72
C LEU A 118 -6.46 29.40 4.77
N TRP A 119 -7.31 29.78 3.81
CA TRP A 119 -8.62 29.17 3.64
C TRP A 119 -8.47 27.66 3.47
N ALA A 120 -7.67 27.18 2.52
CA ALA A 120 -7.48 25.75 2.29
C ALA A 120 -6.99 24.97 3.53
N LEU A 121 -6.05 25.54 4.31
CA LEU A 121 -5.48 24.87 5.48
C LEU A 121 -6.40 24.92 6.71
N PHE A 122 -7.17 25.99 6.88
CA PHE A 122 -7.92 26.25 8.12
C PHE A 122 -9.45 26.21 7.95
N TYR A 123 -9.98 26.04 6.73
CA TYR A 123 -11.43 26.02 6.47
C TYR A 123 -12.18 24.90 7.20
N MET A 124 -11.53 23.74 7.39
CA MET A 124 -12.08 22.60 8.14
C MET A 124 -11.60 22.57 9.61
N SER A 125 -11.14 23.73 10.12
CA SER A 125 -10.72 24.04 11.49
C SER A 125 -9.83 22.99 12.19
N THR A 126 -8.56 23.33 12.36
CA THR A 126 -7.61 22.60 13.20
C THR A 126 -7.74 22.96 14.69
N GLU A 127 -8.87 23.54 15.09
CA GLU A 127 -9.06 24.11 16.42
C GLU A 127 -9.34 23.04 17.47
N LEU A 128 -8.88 23.29 18.70
CA LEU A 128 -9.08 22.41 19.84
C LEU A 128 -10.57 22.06 20.06
N TRP A 129 -11.46 23.03 19.86
CA TRP A 129 -12.91 22.82 20.02
C TRP A 129 -13.46 21.71 19.11
N VAL A 130 -12.96 21.60 17.87
CA VAL A 130 -13.43 20.58 16.92
C VAL A 130 -12.97 19.18 17.31
N ILE A 131 -11.75 19.06 17.85
CA ILE A 131 -11.23 17.81 18.41
C ILE A 131 -12.12 17.37 19.57
N LEU A 132 -12.37 18.27 20.52
CA LEU A 132 -13.18 17.97 21.71
C LEU A 132 -14.63 17.64 21.35
N ARG A 133 -15.23 18.34 20.39
CA ARG A 133 -16.61 18.06 19.94
C ARG A 133 -16.74 16.74 19.17
N THR A 134 -15.72 16.39 18.38
CA THR A 134 -15.79 15.21 17.49
C THR A 134 -15.38 13.93 18.22
N LEU A 135 -14.30 13.97 19.00
CA LEU A 135 -13.76 12.81 19.70
C LEU A 135 -14.22 12.70 21.16
N GLY A 136 -14.62 13.81 21.80
CA GLY A 136 -15.04 13.82 23.19
C GLY A 136 -13.98 13.22 24.10
N SER A 137 -14.40 12.27 24.95
CA SER A 137 -13.50 11.55 25.86
C SER A 137 -12.45 10.70 25.15
N ALA A 138 -12.69 10.26 23.90
CA ALA A 138 -11.71 9.49 23.13
C ALA A 138 -10.50 10.33 22.68
N SER A 139 -10.55 11.65 22.85
CA SER A 139 -9.40 12.54 22.62
C SER A 139 -8.36 12.47 23.74
N LEU A 140 -8.71 11.94 24.91
CA LEU A 140 -7.88 11.91 26.11
C LEU A 140 -6.91 10.72 26.05
N ALA A 141 -5.62 10.95 26.32
CA ALA A 141 -4.63 9.94 26.66
C ALA A 141 -5.05 9.11 27.88
N SER A 142 -5.72 9.72 28.86
CA SER A 142 -6.19 9.00 30.06
C SER A 142 -7.13 7.85 29.72
N GLY A 143 -7.89 7.97 28.62
CA GLY A 143 -8.87 6.98 28.17
C GLY A 143 -8.27 5.61 27.84
N ASP A 144 -6.98 5.54 27.51
CA ASP A 144 -6.29 4.28 27.18
C ASP A 144 -6.20 3.32 28.39
N SER A 145 -6.37 3.85 29.60
CA SER A 145 -6.31 3.11 30.85
C SER A 145 -7.65 3.02 31.59
N LEU A 146 -8.72 3.50 30.95
CA LEU A 146 -10.10 3.36 31.43
C LEU A 146 -10.69 2.04 30.95
N TYR A 147 -11.13 1.20 31.88
CA TYR A 147 -11.77 -0.08 31.57
C TYR A 147 -12.99 -0.31 32.46
N ASP A 148 -14.15 -0.57 31.85
CA ASP A 148 -15.40 -0.87 32.55
C ASP A 148 -15.79 0.15 33.64
N GLY A 149 -15.60 1.45 33.35
CA GLY A 149 -15.85 2.54 34.29
C GLY A 149 -14.80 2.68 35.40
N ILE A 150 -13.73 1.86 35.38
CA ILE A 150 -12.61 1.92 36.33
C ILE A 150 -11.37 2.46 35.62
N GLN A 151 -10.95 3.62 36.07
CA GLN A 151 -9.71 4.28 35.68
C GLN A 151 -8.54 3.69 36.47
N GLN A 152 -7.53 3.19 35.77
CA GLN A 152 -6.28 2.81 36.41
C GLN A 152 -5.54 4.05 36.92
N GLY A 153 -4.57 3.85 37.82
CA GLY A 153 -3.73 4.92 38.33
C GLY A 153 -3.12 5.78 37.23
N LEU A 154 -3.36 7.08 37.33
CA LEU A 154 -2.86 8.10 36.41
C LEU A 154 -1.63 8.79 37.02
N PRO A 155 -0.67 9.22 36.18
CA PRO A 155 0.44 10.02 36.65
C PRO A 155 0.00 11.44 37.06
N ASP A 156 0.78 12.10 37.92
CA ASP A 156 0.49 13.46 38.43
C ASP A 156 0.45 14.55 37.34
N ASN A 157 0.97 14.25 36.15
CA ASN A 157 1.01 15.14 35.00
C ASN A 157 0.09 14.67 33.85
N GLN A 158 -0.91 13.84 34.13
CA GLN A 158 -1.83 13.31 33.14
C GLN A 158 -2.50 14.41 32.30
N TRP A 159 -2.93 15.52 32.91
CA TRP A 159 -3.53 16.64 32.17
C TRP A 159 -2.60 17.21 31.09
N GLN A 160 -1.28 17.17 31.31
CA GLN A 160 -0.30 17.63 30.32
C GLN A 160 -0.23 16.65 29.15
N LEU A 161 -0.25 15.34 29.43
CA LEU A 161 -0.27 14.31 28.40
C LEU A 161 -1.52 14.40 27.52
N ASP A 162 -2.68 14.70 28.12
CA ASP A 162 -3.92 14.94 27.38
C ASP A 162 -3.83 16.17 26.48
N VAL A 163 -3.28 17.28 26.99
CA VAL A 163 -3.06 18.51 26.21
C VAL A 163 -2.04 18.30 25.09
N GLU A 164 -0.95 17.57 25.36
CA GLU A 164 0.06 17.20 24.35
C GLU A 164 -0.53 16.32 23.25
N ARG A 165 -1.41 15.37 23.61
CA ARG A 165 -2.15 14.55 22.65
C ARG A 165 -3.05 15.42 21.77
N TRP A 166 -3.81 16.35 22.35
CA TRP A 166 -4.62 17.29 21.56
C TRP A 166 -3.78 18.14 20.62
N HIS A 167 -2.66 18.70 21.10
CA HIS A 167 -1.74 19.46 20.26
C HIS A 167 -1.19 18.60 19.12
N SER A 168 -0.84 17.35 19.39
CA SER A 168 -0.36 16.42 18.37
C SER A 168 -1.42 16.14 17.30
N ILE A 169 -2.69 15.98 17.71
CA ILE A 169 -3.83 15.85 16.79
C ILE A 169 -4.00 17.13 15.96
N MET A 170 -3.93 18.32 16.57
CA MET A 170 -4.01 19.60 15.86
C MET A 170 -2.93 19.71 14.76
N LEU A 171 -1.66 19.40 15.09
CA LEU A 171 -0.56 19.45 14.14
C LEU A 171 -0.70 18.40 13.03
N ALA A 172 -1.06 17.17 13.38
CA ALA A 172 -1.28 16.11 12.40
C ALA A 172 -2.42 16.47 11.44
N THR A 173 -3.49 17.08 11.96
CA THR A 173 -4.62 17.56 11.15
C THR A 173 -4.17 18.68 10.22
N LEU A 174 -3.40 19.66 10.72
CA LEU A 174 -2.87 20.74 9.89
C LEU A 174 -1.98 20.22 8.75
N GLN A 175 -1.14 19.22 9.03
CA GLN A 175 -0.30 18.56 8.02
C GLN A 175 -1.14 17.76 7.01
N GLY A 176 -2.17 17.05 7.49
CA GLY A 176 -3.10 16.29 6.65
C GLY A 176 -3.94 17.16 5.73
N GLN A 177 -4.45 18.30 6.22
CA GLN A 177 -5.27 19.23 5.45
C GLN A 177 -4.57 19.72 4.17
N ALA A 178 -3.26 19.97 4.25
CA ALA A 178 -2.47 20.35 3.07
C ALA A 178 -2.50 19.29 1.96
N VAL A 179 -2.62 18.01 2.33
CA VAL A 179 -2.74 16.88 1.41
C VAL A 179 -4.18 16.69 0.96
N ASP A 180 -5.14 16.75 1.89
CA ASP A 180 -6.56 16.54 1.63
C ASP A 180 -7.13 17.56 0.64
N VAL A 181 -6.68 18.82 0.71
CA VAL A 181 -7.05 19.87 -0.27
C VAL A 181 -6.60 19.51 -1.68
N ALA A 182 -5.44 18.87 -1.83
CA ALA A 182 -4.85 18.55 -3.12
C ALA A 182 -5.40 17.23 -3.70
N GLU A 183 -5.61 16.21 -2.87
CA GLU A 183 -6.10 14.89 -3.28
C GLU A 183 -7.63 14.84 -3.39
N GLY A 184 -8.32 15.57 -2.52
CA GLY A 184 -9.76 15.45 -2.33
C GLY A 184 -10.14 14.17 -1.56
N PRO A 185 -11.43 14.02 -1.20
CA PRO A 185 -11.87 12.89 -0.40
C PRO A 185 -11.73 11.55 -1.14
N PRO A 186 -11.41 10.45 -0.43
CA PRO A 186 -11.24 9.14 -1.05
C PRO A 186 -12.57 8.59 -1.61
N ASP A 187 -13.71 8.94 -1.01
CA ASP A 187 -15.03 8.53 -1.51
C ASP A 187 -15.43 9.35 -2.75
N ALA A 188 -15.74 8.64 -3.84
CA ALA A 188 -16.20 9.23 -5.08
C ALA A 188 -17.49 10.04 -4.93
N LYS A 189 -18.38 9.69 -3.99
CA LYS A 189 -19.60 10.46 -3.71
C LYS A 189 -19.27 11.83 -3.10
N LEU A 190 -18.31 11.89 -2.19
CA LEU A 190 -17.86 13.14 -1.58
C LEU A 190 -17.09 14.01 -2.58
N ARG A 191 -16.42 13.39 -3.57
CA ARG A 191 -15.76 14.15 -4.65
C ARG A 191 -16.72 14.90 -5.57
N ALA A 192 -17.98 14.45 -5.68
CA ALA A 192 -19.00 15.16 -6.44
C ALA A 192 -19.40 16.48 -5.77
N GLU A 193 -19.37 16.51 -4.43
CA GLU A 193 -19.71 17.67 -3.59
C GLU A 193 -18.52 18.59 -3.32
N LEU A 194 -17.30 18.20 -3.73
CA LEU A 194 -16.11 19.01 -3.52
C LEU A 194 -16.19 20.29 -4.35
N ALA A 195 -16.06 21.44 -3.67
CA ALA A 195 -15.97 22.75 -4.32
C ALA A 195 -14.70 22.80 -5.20
N LYS A 196 -14.89 22.68 -6.51
CA LYS A 196 -13.80 22.78 -7.48
C LYS A 196 -13.39 24.24 -7.68
N PRO A 197 -12.12 24.52 -7.98
CA PRO A 197 -11.65 25.87 -8.26
C PRO A 197 -12.48 26.52 -9.38
N SER A 198 -13.22 27.56 -9.01
CA SER A 198 -14.22 28.24 -9.81
C SER A 198 -13.56 29.16 -10.84
N ASN A 199 -12.51 29.85 -10.42
CA ASN A 199 -11.84 30.90 -11.17
C ASN A 199 -10.52 30.42 -11.80
N LYS A 200 -10.06 31.12 -12.85
CA LYS A 200 -8.78 30.78 -13.53
C LYS A 200 -7.60 30.80 -12.56
N ARG A 201 -7.59 31.77 -11.65
CA ARG A 201 -6.54 31.98 -10.64
C ARG A 201 -6.44 30.82 -9.65
N GLU A 202 -7.57 30.35 -9.13
CA GLU A 202 -7.64 29.20 -8.23
C GLU A 202 -7.17 27.91 -8.92
N ARG A 203 -7.56 27.71 -10.20
CA ARG A 203 -7.11 26.56 -10.99
C ARG A 203 -5.60 26.58 -11.21
N GLU A 204 -5.02 27.76 -11.41
CA GLU A 204 -3.57 27.90 -11.56
C GLU A 204 -2.83 27.61 -10.26
N LEU A 205 -3.36 28.03 -9.10
CA LEU A 205 -2.82 27.66 -7.79
C LEU A 205 -2.90 26.16 -7.53
N CYS A 206 -4.06 25.55 -7.77
CA CYS A 206 -4.27 24.12 -7.62
C CYS A 206 -3.29 23.30 -8.50
N LYS A 207 -3.05 23.72 -9.76
CA LYS A 207 -2.05 23.07 -10.64
C LYS A 207 -0.60 23.18 -10.16
N ARG A 208 -0.29 24.16 -9.31
CA ARG A 208 1.05 24.36 -8.74
C ARG A 208 1.25 23.56 -7.45
N GLN A 209 0.18 23.13 -6.79
CA GLN A 209 0.25 22.24 -5.64
C GLN A 209 0.66 20.85 -6.10
N ARG A 210 1.70 20.29 -5.47
CA ARG A 210 2.20 18.94 -5.74
C ARG A 210 2.36 18.23 -4.41
N ILE A 211 1.73 17.07 -4.30
CA ILE A 211 1.88 16.18 -3.16
C ILE A 211 2.64 14.93 -3.60
N LEU A 212 3.35 14.32 -2.67
CA LEU A 212 3.95 13.00 -2.87
C LEU A 212 2.81 11.98 -2.85
N SER A 213 2.48 11.43 -4.01
CA SER A 213 1.48 10.36 -4.12
C SER A 213 2.14 9.00 -3.94
N THR A 214 1.59 8.17 -3.06
CA THR A 214 1.97 6.77 -2.90
C THR A 214 1.25 5.85 -3.91
N ALA A 215 0.22 6.35 -4.60
CA ALA A 215 -0.52 5.61 -5.62
C ALA A 215 0.33 5.30 -6.86
N HIS A 216 1.40 6.06 -7.08
CA HIS A 216 2.33 5.86 -8.18
C HIS A 216 3.76 5.72 -7.66
N SER A 217 4.30 4.51 -7.70
CA SER A 217 5.72 4.27 -7.44
C SER A 217 6.55 4.69 -8.66
N ASN A 218 7.42 5.68 -8.49
CA ASN A 218 8.36 6.11 -9.54
C ASN A 218 9.51 5.10 -9.63
N PHE A 219 9.31 4.00 -10.36
CA PHE A 219 10.43 3.15 -10.75
C PHE A 219 11.20 3.84 -11.88
N SER A 220 12.52 3.89 -11.77
CA SER A 220 13.36 4.37 -12.86
C SER A 220 13.25 3.39 -14.03
N VAL A 221 12.43 3.76 -15.02
CA VAL A 221 12.26 3.04 -16.29
C VAL A 221 13.60 2.81 -16.97
N PHE A 222 14.55 3.74 -16.78
CA PHE A 222 15.92 3.61 -17.26
C PHE A 222 16.64 2.37 -16.71
N PHE A 223 16.61 2.13 -15.40
CA PHE A 223 17.28 0.97 -14.80
C PHE A 223 16.60 -0.35 -15.20
N LEU A 224 15.26 -0.37 -15.25
CA LEU A 224 14.53 -1.53 -15.73
C LEU A 224 14.90 -1.85 -17.19
N ALA A 225 14.86 -0.86 -18.08
CA ALA A 225 15.24 -1.03 -19.48
C ALA A 225 16.70 -1.48 -19.61
N PHE A 226 17.62 -0.89 -18.84
CA PHE A 226 19.03 -1.23 -18.87
C PHE A 226 19.29 -2.70 -18.49
N ILE A 227 18.67 -3.19 -17.41
CA ILE A 227 18.84 -4.59 -16.96
C ILE A 227 18.25 -5.57 -17.98
N PHE A 228 17.03 -5.31 -18.46
CA PHE A 228 16.39 -6.19 -19.44
C PHE A 228 17.12 -6.22 -20.78
N THR A 229 17.56 -5.07 -21.29
CA THR A 229 18.29 -4.98 -22.56
C THR A 229 19.68 -5.57 -22.46
N THR A 230 20.46 -5.20 -21.44
CA THR A 230 21.83 -5.70 -21.26
C THR A 230 21.83 -7.19 -20.94
N GLY A 231 20.95 -7.65 -20.03
CA GLY A 231 20.80 -9.07 -19.71
C GLY A 231 20.31 -9.88 -20.90
N GLY A 232 19.31 -9.38 -21.65
CA GLY A 232 18.85 -10.02 -22.87
C GLY A 232 19.95 -10.13 -23.93
N LEU A 233 20.77 -9.08 -24.10
CA LEU A 233 21.88 -9.08 -25.04
C LEU A 233 22.97 -10.08 -24.66
N ILE A 234 23.29 -10.23 -23.37
CA ILE A 234 24.24 -11.23 -22.87
C ILE A 234 23.73 -12.65 -23.16
N ILE A 235 22.45 -12.94 -22.89
CA ILE A 235 21.86 -14.26 -23.15
C ILE A 235 21.86 -14.56 -24.66
N LEU A 236 21.45 -13.61 -25.50
CA LEU A 236 21.48 -13.76 -26.95
C LEU A 236 22.90 -13.99 -27.45
N LEU A 237 23.88 -13.20 -26.96
CA LEU A 237 25.28 -13.38 -27.32
C LEU A 237 25.77 -14.78 -26.95
N SER A 238 25.44 -15.27 -25.74
CA SER A 238 25.80 -16.63 -25.31
C SER A 238 25.24 -17.70 -26.23
N TRP A 239 23.98 -17.55 -26.69
CA TRP A 239 23.35 -18.52 -27.57
C TRP A 239 23.96 -18.55 -28.98
N PHE A 240 24.34 -17.38 -29.51
CA PHE A 240 24.92 -17.28 -30.84
C PHE A 240 26.44 -17.49 -30.87
N LEU A 241 27.14 -17.42 -29.73
CA LEU A 241 28.60 -17.47 -29.69
C LEU A 241 29.14 -18.77 -30.30
N GLU A 242 28.58 -19.92 -29.93
CA GLU A 242 28.98 -21.22 -30.49
C GLU A 242 28.76 -21.29 -32.00
N THR A 243 27.59 -20.86 -32.48
CA THR A 243 27.27 -20.88 -33.93
C THR A 243 28.17 -19.94 -34.73
N ILE A 244 28.43 -18.74 -34.20
CA ILE A 244 29.29 -17.74 -34.85
C ILE A 244 30.74 -18.21 -34.87
N VAL A 245 31.25 -18.72 -33.75
CA VAL A 245 32.63 -19.22 -33.63
C VAL A 245 32.82 -20.43 -34.55
N ALA A 246 31.89 -21.39 -34.56
CA ALA A 246 31.94 -22.54 -35.46
C ALA A 246 31.92 -22.11 -36.94
N PHE A 247 31.06 -21.14 -37.31
CA PHE A 247 31.00 -20.60 -38.67
C PHE A 247 32.30 -19.90 -39.08
N PHE A 248 32.88 -19.06 -38.21
CA PHE A 248 34.11 -18.34 -38.50
C PHE A 248 35.34 -19.27 -38.57
N GLN A 249 35.45 -20.24 -37.66
CA GLN A 249 36.53 -21.24 -37.67
C GLN A 249 36.47 -22.11 -38.94
N LYS A 250 35.27 -22.61 -39.31
CA LYS A 250 35.08 -23.40 -40.55
C LYS A 250 35.37 -22.59 -41.81
N ARG A 251 35.00 -21.30 -41.84
CA ARG A 251 35.24 -20.44 -43.01
C ARG A 251 36.70 -20.02 -43.19
N ARG A 252 37.43 -19.81 -42.10
CA ARG A 252 38.84 -19.36 -42.16
C ARG A 252 39.86 -20.49 -42.02
N ASN A 253 39.40 -21.72 -41.84
CA ASN A 253 40.24 -22.91 -41.62
C ASN A 253 41.27 -22.67 -40.50
N LEU A 254 40.84 -21.95 -39.46
CA LEU A 254 41.68 -21.60 -38.32
C LEU A 254 41.55 -22.71 -37.28
N ASP A 255 42.71 -23.27 -36.93
CA ASP A 255 42.92 -24.14 -35.76
C ASP A 255 41.98 -25.36 -35.66
N SER A 256 42.11 -26.26 -36.63
CA SER A 256 41.33 -27.49 -36.71
C SER A 256 41.54 -28.43 -35.51
N TYR A 257 42.68 -28.35 -34.83
CA TYR A 257 42.98 -29.22 -33.68
C TYR A 257 42.17 -28.81 -32.44
N SER A 258 42.23 -27.54 -32.03
CA SER A 258 41.48 -27.05 -30.85
C SER A 258 39.97 -27.22 -31.01
N ARG A 259 39.45 -27.08 -32.23
CA ARG A 259 38.04 -27.35 -32.52
C ARG A 259 37.70 -28.83 -32.37
N LEU A 260 38.53 -29.73 -32.90
CA LEU A 260 38.30 -31.16 -32.79
C LEU A 260 38.41 -31.60 -31.33
N GLU A 261 39.38 -31.09 -30.58
CA GLU A 261 39.53 -31.32 -29.13
C GLU A 261 38.27 -30.86 -28.36
N TRP A 262 37.77 -29.66 -28.65
CA TRP A 262 36.53 -29.14 -28.07
C TRP A 262 35.33 -30.05 -28.38
N CYS A 263 35.10 -30.36 -29.66
CA CYS A 263 33.98 -31.22 -30.07
C CYS A 263 34.11 -32.64 -29.48
N THR A 264 35.30 -33.24 -29.43
CA THR A 264 35.48 -34.59 -28.87
C THR A 264 35.22 -34.69 -27.37
N ASN A 265 35.34 -33.58 -26.64
CA ASN A 265 35.04 -33.51 -25.21
C ASN A 265 33.56 -33.23 -24.91
N GLU A 266 32.75 -32.97 -25.93
CA GLU A 266 31.30 -32.84 -25.76
C GLU A 266 30.68 -34.18 -25.32
N THR A 267 29.63 -34.10 -24.51
CA THR A 267 29.03 -35.28 -23.85
C THR A 267 28.63 -36.39 -24.82
N LEU A 268 28.07 -36.04 -25.98
CA LEU A 268 27.63 -37.00 -26.99
C LEU A 268 28.81 -37.62 -27.75
N GLN A 269 29.89 -36.88 -27.99
CA GLN A 269 31.10 -37.41 -28.61
C GLN A 269 31.86 -38.35 -27.67
N LEU A 270 31.90 -38.05 -26.37
CA LEU A 270 32.45 -38.97 -25.37
C LEU A 270 31.65 -40.29 -25.29
N GLN A 271 30.32 -40.22 -25.38
CA GLN A 271 29.48 -41.42 -25.45
C GLN A 271 29.75 -42.23 -26.71
N ARG A 272 29.84 -41.57 -27.86
CA ARG A 272 30.20 -42.19 -29.14
C ARG A 272 31.55 -42.90 -29.06
N LEU A 273 32.61 -42.24 -28.56
CA LEU A 273 33.92 -42.86 -28.37
C LEU A 273 33.85 -44.10 -27.47
N ALA A 274 33.07 -44.05 -26.38
CA ALA A 274 32.87 -45.20 -25.50
C ALA A 274 32.15 -46.38 -26.16
N HIS A 275 31.25 -46.12 -27.12
CA HIS A 275 30.60 -47.16 -27.92
C HIS A 275 31.50 -47.68 -29.04
N GLU A 276 32.28 -46.80 -29.67
CA GLU A 276 33.20 -47.13 -30.76
C GLU A 276 34.37 -48.02 -30.27
N GLU A 277 34.88 -47.79 -29.06
CA GLU A 277 35.88 -48.67 -28.40
C GLU A 277 35.35 -50.10 -28.16
N LEU A 278 34.02 -50.26 -28.04
CA LEU A 278 33.37 -51.57 -27.95
C LEU A 278 33.02 -52.17 -29.32
N GLY A 279 33.39 -51.50 -30.42
CA GLY A 279 33.06 -51.89 -31.78
C GLY A 279 31.58 -51.73 -32.13
N MET A 280 30.84 -50.86 -31.41
CA MET A 280 29.40 -50.70 -31.55
C MET A 280 29.04 -49.43 -32.32
N GLY A 281 28.25 -49.61 -33.39
CA GLY A 281 27.75 -48.53 -34.24
C GLY A 281 28.80 -48.01 -35.23
N LYS A 282 28.36 -47.74 -36.46
CA LYS A 282 29.08 -46.99 -37.47
C LYS A 282 28.60 -45.54 -37.41
N TRP A 283 29.53 -44.65 -37.07
CA TRP A 283 29.23 -43.27 -36.71
C TRP A 283 29.53 -42.33 -37.88
N GLU A 284 28.60 -41.39 -38.10
CA GLU A 284 28.76 -40.22 -38.96
C GLU A 284 28.74 -38.93 -38.13
N GLY A 285 29.29 -37.83 -38.65
CA GLY A 285 29.38 -36.56 -37.91
C GLY A 285 30.43 -36.58 -36.79
N CYS A 286 31.50 -37.35 -37.00
CA CYS A 286 32.56 -37.61 -36.02
C CYS A 286 33.40 -36.37 -35.63
N ASP A 287 33.26 -35.28 -36.37
CA ASP A 287 33.91 -33.98 -36.21
C ASP A 287 32.92 -32.83 -35.96
N GLU A 288 31.66 -33.17 -35.64
CA GLU A 288 30.55 -32.25 -35.34
C GLU A 288 30.09 -32.39 -33.88
N ASP A 289 29.17 -31.55 -33.41
CA ASP A 289 28.74 -31.56 -32.00
C ASP A 289 27.81 -32.74 -31.66
N VAL A 290 27.08 -33.26 -32.66
CA VAL A 290 26.10 -34.34 -32.49
C VAL A 290 26.46 -35.51 -33.42
N PRO A 291 27.09 -36.59 -32.91
CA PRO A 291 27.35 -37.79 -33.71
C PRO A 291 26.06 -38.58 -33.92
N VAL A 292 25.90 -39.16 -35.10
CA VAL A 292 24.70 -39.93 -35.48
C VAL A 292 25.12 -41.31 -35.96
N THR A 293 24.43 -42.35 -35.52
CA THR A 293 24.62 -43.73 -36.01
C THR A 293 23.86 -43.97 -37.31
N GLU A 294 24.29 -44.94 -38.10
CA GLU A 294 23.50 -45.40 -39.25
C GLU A 294 22.13 -45.98 -38.82
N LYS A 295 21.16 -45.96 -39.73
CA LYS A 295 19.79 -46.40 -39.43
C LYS A 295 19.76 -47.89 -39.07
N GLY A 296 19.17 -48.20 -37.92
CA GLY A 296 18.95 -49.59 -37.47
C GLY A 296 20.08 -50.15 -36.61
N GLU A 297 21.14 -49.38 -36.39
CA GLU A 297 22.23 -49.78 -35.51
C GLU A 297 21.83 -49.70 -34.02
N ARG A 298 22.41 -50.60 -33.23
CA ARG A 298 22.10 -50.76 -31.81
C ARG A 298 23.30 -50.36 -30.97
N LEU A 299 23.07 -49.55 -29.94
CA LEU A 299 24.11 -49.07 -29.03
C LEU A 299 24.44 -50.11 -27.93
N ALA A 300 25.61 -49.95 -27.31
CA ALA A 300 26.01 -50.78 -26.17
C ALA A 300 25.08 -50.57 -24.98
N VAL A 301 24.93 -51.61 -24.14
CA VAL A 301 24.07 -51.56 -22.95
C VAL A 301 24.96 -51.55 -21.71
N LEU A 302 24.45 -50.98 -20.62
CA LEU A 302 25.14 -50.98 -19.34
C LEU A 302 25.18 -52.39 -18.74
N ASP A 303 26.38 -52.89 -18.46
CA ASP A 303 26.60 -54.12 -17.71
C ASP A 303 26.42 -53.85 -16.21
N VAL A 304 25.41 -54.49 -15.64
CA VAL A 304 25.03 -54.37 -14.22
C VAL A 304 25.53 -55.55 -13.38
N SER A 305 26.39 -56.42 -13.94
CA SER A 305 26.93 -57.58 -13.23
C SER A 305 27.78 -57.20 -12.02
N ASP A 306 28.46 -56.05 -12.06
CA ASP A 306 29.12 -55.43 -10.90
C ASP A 306 28.53 -54.04 -10.64
N LEU A 307 27.65 -53.95 -9.64
CA LEU A 307 26.96 -52.71 -9.26
C LEU A 307 27.92 -51.61 -8.77
N LYS A 308 29.14 -51.95 -8.32
CA LYS A 308 30.13 -50.98 -7.86
C LYS A 308 31.06 -50.50 -8.98
N HIS A 309 31.00 -51.12 -10.15
CA HIS A 309 31.83 -50.76 -11.29
C HIS A 309 31.11 -51.04 -12.63
N PRO A 310 30.03 -50.29 -12.93
CA PRO A 310 29.26 -50.50 -14.14
C PRO A 310 30.11 -50.12 -15.37
N ARG A 311 30.08 -50.97 -16.40
CA ARG A 311 30.78 -50.75 -17.67
C ARG A 311 29.81 -50.91 -18.82
N LEU A 312 30.10 -50.28 -19.94
CA LEU A 312 29.37 -50.58 -21.17
C LEU A 312 29.81 -51.96 -21.70
N ARG A 313 28.85 -52.72 -22.24
CA ARG A 313 29.10 -54.00 -22.88
C ARG A 313 28.28 -54.10 -24.16
N ALA A 314 28.86 -54.76 -25.17
CA ALA A 314 28.10 -55.16 -26.34
C ALA A 314 26.88 -56.00 -25.90
N ARG A 315 25.70 -55.67 -26.43
CA ARG A 315 24.49 -56.39 -26.08
C ARG A 315 24.66 -57.88 -26.45
N PRO A 316 24.29 -58.82 -25.59
CA PRO A 316 24.19 -60.22 -26.01
C PRO A 316 23.14 -60.34 -27.13
N LEU A 317 23.49 -61.04 -28.22
CA LEU A 317 22.57 -61.32 -29.33
C LEU A 317 21.24 -61.85 -28.78
N GLY A 318 20.12 -61.26 -29.20
CA GLY A 318 18.81 -61.76 -28.83
C GLY A 318 18.60 -63.17 -29.39
N TRP A 319 17.78 -64.00 -28.74
CA TRP A 319 17.48 -65.35 -29.23
C TRP A 319 16.96 -65.37 -30.67
N GLU A 320 16.28 -64.30 -31.11
CA GLU A 320 15.83 -64.10 -32.50
C GLU A 320 16.99 -63.88 -33.48
N GLU A 321 18.04 -63.15 -33.07
CA GLU A 321 19.24 -62.91 -33.90
C GLU A 321 20.16 -64.13 -33.91
N MET A 322 20.25 -64.87 -32.80
CA MET A 322 20.92 -66.17 -32.78
C MET A 322 20.19 -67.18 -33.67
N ALA A 323 18.84 -67.17 -33.68
CA ALA A 323 18.06 -68.03 -34.55
C ALA A 323 18.23 -67.67 -36.04
N ALA A 324 18.29 -66.38 -36.38
CA ALA A 324 18.56 -65.93 -37.76
C ALA A 324 19.98 -66.27 -38.23
N ALA A 325 21.00 -66.10 -37.38
CA ALA A 325 22.39 -66.45 -37.72
C ALA A 325 22.61 -67.96 -37.91
N VAL A 326 21.87 -68.80 -37.18
CA VAL A 326 21.87 -70.26 -37.38
C VAL A 326 21.15 -70.67 -38.68
N VAL A 327 20.14 -69.91 -39.10
CA VAL A 327 19.41 -70.18 -40.36
C VAL A 327 20.21 -69.75 -41.60
N GLU A 328 21.06 -68.72 -41.52
CA GLU A 328 21.91 -68.30 -42.64
C GLU A 328 23.06 -69.27 -42.96
N GLU A 329 23.62 -70.00 -41.98
CA GLU A 329 24.67 -71.00 -42.26
C GLU A 329 24.15 -72.30 -42.94
N GLU A 330 22.85 -72.63 -42.79
CA GLU A 330 22.27 -73.84 -43.41
C GLU A 330 21.56 -73.58 -44.76
N GLY A 331 21.50 -72.33 -45.22
CA GLY A 331 20.63 -71.90 -46.32
C GLY A 331 21.30 -71.47 -47.63
N ASN A 332 22.55 -71.85 -47.95
CA ASN A 332 23.15 -71.49 -49.24
C ASN A 332 23.06 -72.63 -50.27
N GLY A 333 21.87 -72.81 -50.83
CA GLY A 333 21.62 -73.68 -51.97
C GLY A 333 20.27 -73.42 -52.64
N GLY A 334 20.27 -72.74 -53.79
CA GLY A 334 19.16 -72.78 -54.75
C GLY A 334 18.65 -71.43 -55.24
N GLU A 335 18.78 -71.21 -56.55
CA GLU A 335 18.28 -70.11 -57.37
C GLU A 335 16.75 -69.91 -57.35
N GLY A 336 16.29 -68.70 -57.71
CA GLY A 336 15.14 -68.55 -58.63
C GLY A 336 14.00 -67.59 -58.27
N ASN A 337 14.08 -66.38 -58.82
CA ASN A 337 13.06 -65.66 -59.61
C ASN A 337 11.72 -65.10 -59.02
N GLU A 338 11.47 -63.84 -59.40
CA GLU A 338 10.20 -63.13 -59.73
C GLU A 338 8.91 -63.23 -58.86
N GLY A 339 8.46 -62.05 -58.38
CA GLY A 339 7.19 -61.46 -58.85
C GLY A 339 5.96 -61.43 -57.92
N ILE A 340 5.40 -60.21 -57.82
CA ILE A 340 3.96 -59.84 -57.82
C ILE A 340 3.25 -59.48 -56.48
N ASP A 341 2.73 -58.24 -56.54
CA ASP A 341 1.63 -57.52 -55.90
C ASP A 341 0.47 -58.26 -55.19
N THR A 342 -0.10 -57.54 -54.22
CA THR A 342 -1.54 -57.31 -53.86
C THR A 342 -1.62 -57.08 -52.34
N GLY A 343 -2.44 -56.23 -51.72
CA GLY A 343 -3.53 -55.35 -52.13
C GLY A 343 -4.45 -55.08 -50.90
N SER A 344 -4.81 -53.80 -50.71
CA SER A 344 -6.04 -53.20 -50.12
C SER A 344 -6.48 -53.37 -48.64
N ASN A 345 -6.89 -52.24 -48.03
CA ASN A 345 -8.26 -51.87 -47.54
C ASN A 345 -8.19 -50.80 -46.40
N THR A 346 -8.62 -49.55 -46.60
CA THR A 346 -9.95 -48.90 -46.43
C THR A 346 -10.33 -48.52 -44.98
N ASP A 347 -10.60 -47.22 -44.71
CA ASP A 347 -11.94 -46.66 -44.36
C ASP A 347 -11.93 -45.23 -43.74
N ASP A 348 -12.73 -44.37 -44.38
CA ASP A 348 -13.66 -43.29 -43.95
C ASP A 348 -13.50 -42.37 -42.70
N GLY A 349 -13.85 -41.07 -42.90
CA GLY A 349 -14.82 -40.40 -42.01
C GLY A 349 -14.63 -38.93 -41.56
N SER A 350 -15.24 -37.98 -42.29
CA SER A 350 -16.05 -36.81 -41.82
C SER A 350 -15.50 -35.65 -40.94
N GLY A 351 -15.35 -34.47 -41.56
CA GLY A 351 -16.09 -33.19 -41.33
C GLY A 351 -16.32 -32.55 -39.94
N GLY A 352 -15.96 -31.25 -39.80
CA GLY A 352 -16.65 -30.33 -38.87
C GLY A 352 -15.91 -29.03 -38.46
N LYS A 353 -16.31 -27.87 -38.99
CA LYS A 353 -15.93 -26.50 -38.57
C LYS A 353 -16.86 -25.93 -37.49
N LYS A 354 -16.33 -25.18 -36.51
CA LYS A 354 -16.96 -24.09 -35.70
C LYS A 354 -15.82 -23.16 -35.22
N GLY A 355 -15.90 -21.82 -35.12
CA GLY A 355 -17.02 -20.88 -35.07
C GLY A 355 -16.81 -19.92 -33.88
N THR A 356 -16.45 -18.67 -34.19
CA THR A 356 -16.04 -17.56 -33.29
C THR A 356 -17.18 -17.00 -32.41
N ARG A 357 -16.86 -16.50 -31.20
CA ARG A 357 -17.79 -15.98 -30.18
C ARG A 357 -17.80 -14.44 -30.15
N CYS A 358 -19.00 -13.85 -30.06
CA CYS A 358 -19.28 -12.40 -29.97
C CYS A 358 -19.24 -11.84 -28.53
N SER A 359 -18.94 -10.54 -28.46
CA SER A 359 -18.97 -9.62 -27.30
C SER A 359 -20.39 -9.16 -26.95
N VAL A 360 -20.61 -8.73 -25.71
CA VAL A 360 -21.88 -8.14 -25.21
C VAL A 360 -21.57 -6.84 -24.43
N GLU A 361 -22.27 -5.76 -24.79
CA GLU A 361 -22.39 -4.48 -24.08
C GLU A 361 -23.36 -4.57 -22.89
N ALA A 362 -23.20 -3.68 -21.89
CA ALA A 362 -24.20 -3.45 -20.85
C ALA A 362 -24.52 -1.96 -20.71
N VAL A 363 -25.82 -1.71 -20.55
CA VAL A 363 -26.57 -0.46 -20.68
C VAL A 363 -26.78 0.22 -19.31
N GLU A 364 -26.87 1.55 -19.36
CA GLU A 364 -27.15 2.53 -18.30
C GLU A 364 -28.62 2.50 -17.82
N GLN A 365 -28.86 2.76 -16.53
CA GLN A 365 -30.21 3.02 -16.01
C GLN A 365 -30.24 4.07 -14.88
N ASP A 366 -31.30 4.88 -14.98
CA ASP A 366 -31.63 6.16 -14.35
C ASP A 366 -32.03 6.06 -12.86
N GLY A 367 -31.81 7.13 -12.07
CA GLY A 367 -32.10 7.15 -10.63
C GLY A 367 -32.15 8.56 -10.00
N ARG A 368 -33.37 9.09 -9.85
CA ARG A 368 -33.76 10.33 -9.16
C ARG A 368 -33.29 10.43 -7.69
N VAL A 369 -32.80 11.60 -7.27
CA VAL A 369 -32.70 12.00 -5.83
C VAL A 369 -33.17 13.45 -5.64
N SER A 370 -33.96 13.68 -4.58
CA SER A 370 -34.53 14.97 -4.12
C SER A 370 -33.50 15.82 -3.33
N PRO A 371 -33.74 17.14 -3.13
CA PRO A 371 -32.67 18.09 -2.83
C PRO A 371 -32.37 18.18 -1.33
N LEU A 372 -31.10 18.01 -0.96
CA LEU A 372 -30.56 18.46 0.33
C LEU A 372 -29.55 19.59 0.05
N SER A 373 -29.71 20.65 0.82
CA SER A 373 -29.06 21.97 0.75
C SER A 373 -27.65 22.03 0.15
N THR A 374 -27.53 22.65 -1.02
CA THR A 374 -26.25 23.13 -1.57
C THR A 374 -25.85 24.40 -0.82
N PHE A 375 -24.84 24.33 0.04
CA PHE A 375 -24.10 25.53 0.46
C PHE A 375 -22.98 25.77 -0.55
N ALA A 376 -23.20 26.74 -1.45
CA ALA A 376 -22.16 27.24 -2.33
C ALA A 376 -21.09 27.99 -1.52
N ALA A 377 -19.82 27.79 -1.86
CA ALA A 377 -18.71 28.58 -1.31
C ALA A 377 -18.99 30.10 -1.53
N PRO A 378 -18.69 30.97 -0.55
CA PRO A 378 -18.87 32.41 -0.73
C PRO A 378 -17.96 32.90 -1.86
N ARG A 379 -18.50 33.75 -2.75
CA ARG A 379 -17.65 34.49 -3.69
C ARG A 379 -16.77 35.46 -2.89
N LEU A 380 -15.46 35.34 -3.07
CA LEU A 380 -14.40 36.11 -2.38
C LEU A 380 -14.30 37.57 -2.86
N ASP A 381 -15.32 38.10 -3.53
CA ASP A 381 -15.26 39.42 -4.17
C ASP A 381 -16.00 40.50 -3.36
N ASP A 382 -16.65 40.15 -2.23
CA ASP A 382 -17.50 41.08 -1.47
C ASP A 382 -17.26 40.95 0.05
N GLU A 383 -16.76 42.01 0.66
CA GLU A 383 -16.46 42.10 2.10
C GLU A 383 -17.73 41.87 2.97
N ASP A 384 -18.91 42.19 2.42
CA ASP A 384 -20.21 41.95 3.03
C ASP A 384 -20.65 40.47 3.00
N SER A 385 -20.13 39.67 2.06
CA SER A 385 -20.44 38.23 1.96
C SER A 385 -19.74 37.41 3.05
N LEU A 386 -18.54 37.81 3.45
CA LEU A 386 -17.80 37.23 4.58
C LEU A 386 -18.50 37.52 5.92
N ARG A 387 -19.00 38.76 6.10
CA ARG A 387 -19.81 39.14 7.27
C ARG A 387 -21.14 38.39 7.30
N ALA A 388 -21.81 38.25 6.16
CA ALA A 388 -23.08 37.51 6.06
C ALA A 388 -22.91 36.01 6.35
N ALA A 389 -21.83 35.39 5.89
CA ALA A 389 -21.50 33.99 6.20
C ALA A 389 -21.20 33.79 7.69
N ALA A 390 -20.43 34.70 8.31
CA ALA A 390 -20.16 34.66 9.75
C ALA A 390 -21.43 34.85 10.61
N ILE A 391 -22.33 35.75 10.20
CA ILE A 391 -23.62 35.98 10.89
C ILE A 391 -24.57 34.78 10.72
N ALA A 392 -24.61 34.16 9.54
CA ALA A 392 -25.46 32.99 9.29
C ALA A 392 -25.05 31.78 10.14
N VAL A 393 -23.73 31.55 10.30
CA VAL A 393 -23.18 30.52 11.19
C VAL A 393 -23.52 30.83 12.66
N ALA A 394 -23.35 32.08 13.12
CA ALA A 394 -23.71 32.48 14.48
C ALA A 394 -25.23 32.36 14.78
N SER A 395 -26.10 32.61 13.79
CA SER A 395 -27.56 32.49 13.98
C SER A 395 -28.05 31.04 14.10
N ASN A 396 -27.36 30.09 13.44
CA ASN A 396 -27.68 28.67 13.54
C ASN A 396 -27.20 28.06 14.86
N VAL A 397 -26.16 28.63 15.48
CA VAL A 397 -25.72 28.28 16.85
C VAL A 397 -26.78 28.68 17.88
N ASN A 398 -27.43 29.84 17.73
CA ASN A 398 -28.49 30.27 18.66
C ASN A 398 -29.83 29.52 18.50
N ARG A 399 -30.03 28.84 17.36
CA ARG A 399 -31.29 28.14 17.07
C ARG A 399 -31.29 26.67 17.49
N SER A 400 -30.11 26.10 17.79
CA SER A 400 -29.99 24.73 18.28
C SER A 400 -30.19 24.60 19.81
N ASP A 401 -30.27 25.72 20.54
CA ASP A 401 -30.50 25.76 22.00
C ASP A 401 -31.95 26.12 22.42
N LEU A 402 -32.91 26.09 21.48
CA LEU A 402 -34.33 26.29 21.80
C LEU A 402 -35.21 25.19 21.21
N GLY A 403 -35.34 24.08 21.96
CA GLY A 403 -36.51 23.20 21.83
C GLY A 403 -36.32 21.78 22.30
N THR A 404 -36.71 21.48 23.55
CA THR A 404 -37.57 20.32 23.92
C THR A 404 -37.97 20.42 25.40
N GLY A 405 -38.85 21.38 25.72
CA GLY A 405 -39.63 21.36 26.96
C GLY A 405 -40.99 20.71 26.68
N GLY A 406 -41.12 19.43 27.02
CA GLY A 406 -42.38 18.68 26.90
C GLY A 406 -43.39 19.13 27.96
N SER A 407 -44.52 19.67 27.52
CA SER A 407 -45.70 19.92 28.33
C SER A 407 -46.52 18.63 28.46
N GLY A 408 -46.57 18.06 29.67
CA GLY A 408 -47.56 17.05 30.07
C GLY A 408 -48.68 17.72 30.86
N GLU A 409 -49.89 17.78 30.28
CA GLU A 409 -51.13 18.08 30.99
C GLU A 409 -51.78 16.77 31.48
N HIS A 410 -52.04 16.69 32.78
CA HIS A 410 -53.20 15.97 33.33
C HIS A 410 -53.55 16.46 34.76
N GLY A 411 -54.77 16.98 34.91
CA GLY A 411 -55.60 16.75 36.10
C GLY A 411 -55.77 17.91 37.10
N ALA A 412 -56.74 18.79 36.84
CA ALA A 412 -57.94 19.03 37.65
C ALA A 412 -58.64 20.34 37.24
#